data_AF-A0A417LC65-F1
#
_entry.id   AF-A0A417LC65-F1
#
_cell.length_a   1.000
_cell.length_b   1.000
_cell.length_c   1.000
_cell.angle_alpha   90.00
_cell.angle_beta   90.00
_cell.angle_gamma   90.00
#
_symmetry.space_group_name_H-M   'P 1'
#
loop_
_entity.id
_entity.type
_entity.pdbx_description
1 polymer ?
#
loop_
_entity_poly.entity_id
_entity_poly.type
_entity_poly.pdbx_seq_one_letter_code
_entity_poly.pdbx_strand_id
1 'polypeptide(L)'
;MTERRVLDMKFRWEKKYLYWGVTALLVVIGGLLAYYLIFHGGNFKDHLQNLLHICMPILDGFILAWLMCPLVNAIEHFALYPARDWLISQKPSLQKKKKQLTSYCRGISIVLTLCFVLFLVYGFFRVVIPQIIGSIQSIAGQFPSYVKNVSDWAEKLLADNPDIETTVSDLIDHYSTDLENFLNKTMMPQINAIVKTVSLSMLSFAKAVWNLVIGLIISIYLLASKERFVSQGKKLLYAFWDTRQANVIMEDFRLIDSTFGGFISGKILDSAIIGVLCFVVVSIMKMPYPMLISVIVGVTNIIPFFGPFIGAVPCALLILMVNPMQCLYFIIFIWILQQFDGNFLGPKILGDSTGLSGFWIIFSITIFSGLMGVPGMILGVPIFAVFYALIKRYVNRSLQKKGMSDKTEEYQTLDYVDVQTGSFISKPEDKPARHRKKQFSFRNFKEDLKTFIPHPAEHVEKNAETAAKDSAGKDNQKQENSEPSDR
;
A
#
# COMPACT_ATOMS: atom_id res chain seq x y z
N MET A 1 -21.47 88.79 26.55
CA MET A 1 -20.32 87.86 26.60
C MET A 1 -20.76 86.72 27.52
N THR A 2 -20.85 85.44 27.13
CA THR A 2 -20.01 84.70 26.20
C THR A 2 -20.77 83.41 25.80
N GLU A 3 -20.99 83.18 24.50
CA GLU A 3 -21.40 81.89 23.96
C GLU A 3 -20.28 80.85 24.20
N ARG A 4 -20.58 79.68 24.78
CA ARG A 4 -19.73 78.49 24.66
C ARG A 4 -20.39 77.50 23.70
N ARG A 5 -19.99 77.55 22.43
CA ARG A 5 -20.16 76.43 21.48
C ARG A 5 -19.26 75.29 21.95
N VAL A 6 -19.87 74.20 22.40
CA VAL A 6 -19.19 72.90 22.53
C VAL A 6 -19.23 72.27 21.13
N LEU A 7 -18.09 72.26 20.44
CA LEU A 7 -17.91 71.54 19.18
C LEU A 7 -17.86 70.04 19.48
N ASP A 8 -18.99 69.37 19.28
CA ASP A 8 -19.11 67.92 19.36
C ASP A 8 -18.56 67.31 18.06
N MET A 9 -17.22 67.19 17.98
CA MET A 9 -16.53 66.58 16.84
C MET A 9 -16.73 65.06 16.89
N LYS A 10 -17.89 64.58 16.43
CA LYS A 10 -18.12 63.15 16.19
C LYS A 10 -17.30 62.72 14.99
N PHE A 11 -16.10 62.18 15.26
CA PHE A 11 -15.19 61.60 14.28
C PHE A 11 -15.86 60.38 13.62
N ARG A 12 -16.50 60.59 12.46
CA ARG A 12 -17.18 59.54 11.71
C ARG A 12 -16.12 58.74 10.95
N TRP A 13 -15.73 57.58 11.49
CA TRP A 13 -14.92 56.60 10.77
C TRP A 13 -15.61 56.27 9.44
N GLU A 14 -15.08 56.76 8.33
CA GLU A 14 -15.47 56.24 7.02
C GLU A 14 -15.06 54.77 6.98
N LYS A 15 -16.07 53.88 6.98
CA LYS A 15 -15.91 52.42 7.04
C LYS A 15 -14.87 51.87 6.05
N LYS A 16 -14.64 52.57 4.93
CA LYS A 16 -13.64 52.23 3.91
C LYS A 16 -12.21 52.20 4.48
N TYR A 17 -11.76 53.23 5.19
CA TYR A 17 -10.40 53.25 5.75
C TYR A 17 -10.22 52.27 6.90
N LEU A 18 -11.30 51.97 7.64
CA LEU A 18 -11.31 50.91 8.65
C LEU A 18 -11.07 49.53 8.00
N TYR A 19 -11.77 49.21 6.91
CA TYR A 19 -11.56 47.93 6.20
C TYR A 19 -10.15 47.78 5.66
N TRP A 20 -9.60 48.85 5.05
CA TRP A 20 -8.21 48.87 4.56
C TRP A 20 -7.19 48.77 5.71
N GLY A 21 -7.45 49.42 6.84
CA GLY A 21 -6.63 49.29 8.05
C GLY A 21 -6.64 47.88 8.63
N VAL A 22 -7.82 47.24 8.71
CA VAL A 22 -7.95 45.86 9.21
C VAL A 22 -7.31 44.86 8.25
N THR A 23 -7.46 45.03 6.93
CA THR A 23 -6.80 44.15 5.96
C THR A 23 -5.28 44.33 6.00
N ALA A 24 -4.77 45.55 6.05
CA ALA A 24 -3.33 45.79 6.20
C ALA A 24 -2.77 45.17 7.49
N LEU A 25 -3.48 45.32 8.61
CA LEU A 25 -3.11 44.70 9.89
C LEU A 25 -3.11 43.17 9.80
N LEU A 26 -4.13 42.57 9.19
CA LEU A 26 -4.20 41.12 8.99
C LEU A 26 -3.09 40.59 8.07
N VAL A 27 -2.72 41.34 7.03
CA VAL A 27 -1.61 40.98 6.14
C VAL A 27 -0.28 41.06 6.86
N VAL A 28 -0.05 42.09 7.68
CA VAL A 28 1.18 42.22 8.50
C VAL A 28 1.24 41.12 9.56
N ILE A 29 0.14 40.83 10.25
CA ILE A 29 0.06 39.71 11.21
C ILE A 29 0.32 38.39 10.49
N GLY A 30 -0.32 38.15 9.34
CA GLY A 30 -0.11 36.96 8.53
C GLY A 30 1.33 36.81 8.05
N GLY A 31 1.97 37.91 7.65
CA GLY A 31 3.39 37.95 7.27
C GLY A 31 4.33 37.65 8.43
N LEU A 32 4.07 38.23 9.62
CA LEU A 32 4.82 37.93 10.84
C LEU A 32 4.63 36.49 11.31
N LEU A 33 3.41 35.95 11.19
CA LEU A 33 3.11 34.55 11.47
C LEU A 33 3.85 33.63 10.51
N ALA A 34 3.82 33.91 9.21
CA ALA A 34 4.55 33.15 8.21
C ALA A 34 6.06 33.20 8.44
N TYR A 35 6.60 34.38 8.76
CA TYR A 35 8.00 34.55 9.17
C TYR A 35 8.34 33.68 10.39
N TYR A 36 7.53 33.76 11.46
CA TYR A 36 7.74 32.95 12.65
C TYR A 36 7.68 31.44 12.32
N LEU A 37 6.74 31.00 11.49
CA LEU A 37 6.58 29.60 11.10
C LEU A 37 7.72 29.08 10.24
N ILE A 38 8.29 29.91 9.36
CA ILE A 38 9.43 29.54 8.51
C ILE A 38 10.73 29.49 9.33
N PHE A 39 10.98 30.49 10.17
CA PHE A 39 12.26 30.62 10.89
C PHE A 39 12.31 29.88 12.23
N HIS A 40 11.17 29.64 12.88
CA HIS A 40 11.04 28.82 14.10
C HIS A 40 10.29 27.51 13.83
N GLY A 41 10.21 27.09 12.56
CA GLY A 41 9.47 25.92 12.11
C GLY A 41 9.94 24.61 12.74
N GLY A 42 11.21 24.51 13.15
CA GLY A 42 11.73 23.37 13.90
C GLY A 42 10.98 23.15 15.22
N ASN A 43 10.94 24.19 16.06
CA ASN A 43 10.21 24.14 17.33
C ASN A 43 8.71 23.93 17.12
N PHE A 44 8.11 24.56 16.10
CA PHE A 44 6.70 24.35 15.76
C PHE A 44 6.42 22.90 15.36
N LYS A 45 7.28 22.30 14.53
CA LYS A 45 7.17 20.90 14.12
C LYS A 45 7.27 19.96 15.31
N ASP A 46 8.20 20.22 16.22
CA ASP A 46 8.38 19.41 17.43
C ASP A 46 7.17 19.52 18.37
N HIS A 47 6.64 20.74 18.58
CA HIS A 47 5.42 20.94 19.36
C HIS A 47 4.19 20.29 18.70
N LEU A 48 4.05 20.40 17.38
CA LEU A 48 2.97 19.75 16.64
C LEU A 48 3.08 18.23 16.71
N GLN A 49 4.29 17.68 16.58
CA GLN A 49 4.53 16.24 16.68
C GLN A 49 4.24 15.73 18.10
N ASN A 50 4.62 16.47 19.14
CA ASN A 50 4.28 16.14 20.52
C ASN A 50 2.77 16.16 20.76
N LEU A 51 2.07 17.18 20.23
CA LEU A 51 0.61 17.25 20.31
C LEU A 51 -0.06 16.07 19.59
N LEU A 52 0.40 15.73 18.39
CA LEU A 52 -0.09 14.55 17.65
C LEU A 52 0.14 13.26 18.43
N HIS A 53 1.33 13.06 19.01
CA HIS A 53 1.65 11.90 19.84
C HIS A 53 0.75 11.78 21.08
N ILE A 54 0.44 12.89 21.73
CA ILE A 54 -0.49 12.90 22.87
C ILE A 54 -1.90 12.49 22.43
N CYS A 55 -2.30 12.86 21.22
CA CYS A 55 -3.59 12.51 20.63
C CYS A 55 -3.64 11.10 19.99
N MET A 56 -2.51 10.42 19.78
CA MET A 56 -2.47 9.12 19.10
C MET A 56 -3.40 8.07 19.73
N PRO A 57 -3.47 7.89 21.06
CA PRO A 57 -4.37 6.90 21.65
C PRO A 57 -5.85 7.16 21.33
N ILE A 58 -6.23 8.44 21.16
CA ILE A 58 -7.59 8.82 20.77
C ILE A 58 -7.82 8.44 19.31
N LEU A 59 -6.87 8.76 18.42
CA LEU A 59 -6.93 8.38 17.00
C LEU A 59 -6.99 6.85 16.84
N ASP A 60 -6.16 6.11 17.57
CA ASP A 60 -6.17 4.65 17.62
C ASP A 60 -7.55 4.13 18.08
N GLY A 61 -8.14 4.76 19.09
CA GLY A 61 -9.48 4.45 19.55
C GLY A 61 -10.57 4.70 18.49
N PHE A 62 -10.46 5.77 17.70
CA PHE A 62 -11.34 6.02 16.56
C PHE A 62 -11.18 4.95 15.47
N ILE A 63 -9.95 4.61 15.13
CA ILE A 63 -9.64 3.58 14.12
C ILE A 63 -10.18 2.23 14.57
N LEU A 64 -9.92 1.84 15.83
CA LEU A 64 -10.43 0.59 16.41
C LEU A 64 -11.96 0.57 16.47
N ALA A 65 -12.59 1.67 16.89
CA ALA A 65 -14.05 1.77 16.92
C ALA A 65 -14.65 1.57 15.53
N TRP A 66 -14.07 2.24 14.53
CA TRP A 66 -14.50 2.12 13.15
C TRP A 66 -14.29 0.71 12.61
N LEU A 67 -13.13 0.09 12.87
CA LEU A 67 -12.80 -1.28 12.45
C LEU A 67 -13.71 -2.34 13.10
N MET A 68 -14.06 -2.15 14.38
CA MET A 68 -14.95 -3.05 15.12
C MET A 68 -16.42 -2.83 14.79
N CYS A 69 -16.78 -1.68 14.22
CA CYS A 69 -18.16 -1.31 13.99
C CYS A 69 -18.95 -2.31 13.11
N PRO A 70 -18.40 -2.86 12.00
CA PRO A 70 -19.08 -3.89 11.21
C PRO A 70 -19.42 -5.12 12.05
N LEU A 71 -18.50 -5.56 12.92
CA LEU A 71 -18.70 -6.72 13.79
C LEU A 71 -19.77 -6.46 14.87
N VAL A 72 -19.73 -5.28 15.51
CA VAL A 72 -20.79 -4.86 16.45
C VAL A 72 -22.15 -4.86 15.76
N ASN A 73 -22.26 -4.21 14.59
CA ASN A 73 -23.52 -4.14 13.85
C ASN A 73 -24.01 -5.54 13.40
N ALA A 74 -23.08 -6.43 13.01
CA ALA A 74 -23.42 -7.80 12.63
C ALA A 74 -24.03 -8.58 13.80
N ILE A 75 -23.42 -8.52 14.98
CA ILE A 75 -23.95 -9.15 16.20
C ILE A 75 -25.31 -8.56 16.58
N GLU A 76 -25.47 -7.23 16.46
CA GLU A 76 -26.75 -6.55 16.72
C GLU A 76 -27.86 -7.05 15.79
N HIS A 77 -27.63 -6.99 14.49
CA HIS A 77 -28.66 -7.31 13.50
C HIS A 77 -28.94 -8.80 13.37
N PHE A 78 -27.92 -9.64 13.50
CA PHE A 78 -28.05 -11.09 13.33
C PHE A 78 -28.60 -11.78 14.58
N ALA A 79 -28.16 -11.38 15.78
CA ALA A 79 -28.49 -12.08 17.02
C ALA A 79 -29.34 -11.25 17.99
N LEU A 80 -28.89 -10.06 18.37
CA LEU A 80 -29.46 -9.36 19.53
C LEU A 80 -30.78 -8.62 19.26
N TYR A 81 -30.95 -7.98 18.09
CA TYR A 81 -32.21 -7.34 17.74
C TYR A 81 -33.34 -8.36 17.49
N PRO A 82 -33.11 -9.47 16.77
CA PRO A 82 -34.10 -10.55 16.70
C PRO A 82 -34.46 -11.11 18.08
N ALA A 83 -33.47 -11.36 18.95
CA ALA A 83 -33.72 -11.84 20.30
C ALA A 83 -34.52 -10.84 21.15
N ARG A 84 -34.21 -9.53 21.04
CA ARG A 84 -34.97 -8.45 21.69
C ARG A 84 -36.41 -8.43 21.21
N ASP A 85 -36.63 -8.47 19.89
CA ASP A 85 -37.96 -8.34 19.31
C ASP A 85 -38.81 -9.58 19.61
N TRP A 86 -38.20 -10.77 19.67
CA TRP A 86 -38.81 -11.99 20.21
C TRP A 86 -39.16 -11.87 21.70
N LEU A 87 -38.31 -11.28 22.53
CA LEU A 87 -38.59 -11.07 23.95
C LEU A 87 -39.78 -10.10 24.16
N ILE A 88 -39.87 -9.06 23.31
CA ILE A 88 -40.97 -8.08 23.34
C ILE A 88 -42.27 -8.73 22.86
N SER A 89 -42.23 -9.62 21.85
CA SER A 89 -43.44 -10.33 21.41
C SER A 89 -44.00 -11.25 22.49
N GLN A 90 -43.13 -11.90 23.29
CA GLN A 90 -43.53 -12.72 24.44
C GLN A 90 -44.05 -11.89 25.62
N LYS A 91 -43.54 -10.67 25.82
CA LYS A 91 -43.94 -9.77 26.93
C LYS A 91 -44.18 -8.34 26.43
N PRO A 92 -45.40 -8.00 25.98
CA PRO A 92 -45.73 -6.68 25.43
C PRO A 92 -45.45 -5.51 26.38
N SER A 93 -45.47 -5.75 27.70
CA SER A 93 -45.12 -4.76 28.73
C SER A 93 -43.69 -4.20 28.57
N LEU A 94 -42.79 -4.95 27.93
CA LEU A 94 -41.43 -4.54 27.64
C LEU A 94 -41.31 -3.54 26.49
N GLN A 95 -42.38 -3.32 25.71
CA GLN A 95 -42.37 -2.34 24.60
C GLN A 95 -42.08 -0.92 25.10
N LYS A 96 -42.57 -0.55 26.30
CA LYS A 96 -42.26 0.73 26.95
C LYS A 96 -40.76 0.89 27.28
N LYS A 97 -40.03 -0.22 27.42
CA LYS A 97 -38.58 -0.28 27.70
C LYS A 97 -37.72 -0.56 26.46
N LYS A 98 -38.28 -0.55 25.24
CA LYS A 98 -37.56 -0.87 24.00
C LYS A 98 -36.27 -0.07 23.82
N LYS A 99 -36.26 1.21 24.22
CA LYS A 99 -35.07 2.07 24.19
C LYS A 99 -33.96 1.58 25.13
N GLN A 100 -34.31 1.18 26.35
CA GLN A 100 -33.36 0.61 27.32
C GLN A 100 -32.82 -0.75 26.85
N LEU A 101 -33.70 -1.62 26.37
CA LEU A 101 -33.33 -2.92 25.81
C LEU A 101 -32.36 -2.78 24.63
N THR A 102 -32.61 -1.83 23.73
CA THR A 102 -31.70 -1.54 22.61
C THR A 102 -30.33 -1.06 23.09
N SER A 103 -30.28 -0.28 24.17
CA SER A 103 -29.02 0.13 24.79
C SER A 103 -28.25 -1.06 25.39
N TYR A 104 -28.95 -2.04 25.98
CA TYR A 104 -28.33 -3.27 26.48
C TYR A 104 -27.83 -4.16 25.35
N CYS A 105 -28.59 -4.30 24.26
CA CYS A 105 -28.11 -4.99 23.06
C CYS A 105 -26.79 -4.39 22.57
N ARG A 106 -26.70 -3.05 22.49
CA ARG A 106 -25.46 -2.36 22.11
C ARG A 106 -24.31 -2.67 23.05
N GLY A 107 -24.53 -2.59 24.36
CA GLY A 107 -23.51 -2.91 25.35
C GLY A 107 -23.00 -4.35 25.22
N ILE A 108 -23.90 -5.32 25.08
CA ILE A 108 -23.57 -6.73 24.90
C ILE A 108 -22.81 -6.97 23.59
N SER A 109 -23.24 -6.36 22.47
CA SER A 109 -22.52 -6.48 21.19
C SER A 109 -21.10 -5.95 21.26
N ILE A 110 -20.88 -4.82 21.94
CA ILE A 110 -19.53 -4.26 22.13
C ILE A 110 -18.67 -5.22 22.95
N VAL A 111 -19.17 -5.74 24.07
CA VAL A 111 -18.44 -6.70 24.91
C VAL A 111 -18.10 -7.97 24.14
N LEU A 112 -19.07 -8.55 23.41
CA LEU A 112 -18.84 -9.75 22.60
C LEU A 112 -17.79 -9.52 21.51
N THR A 113 -17.85 -8.37 20.82
CA THR A 113 -16.87 -7.96 19.81
C THR A 113 -15.48 -7.82 20.43
N LEU A 114 -15.38 -7.19 21.60
CA LEU A 114 -14.12 -6.98 22.28
C LEU A 114 -13.51 -8.30 22.78
N CYS A 115 -14.32 -9.18 23.37
CA CYS A 115 -13.90 -10.53 23.73
C CYS A 115 -13.40 -11.32 22.50
N PHE A 116 -14.10 -11.23 21.37
CA PHE A 116 -13.70 -11.90 20.14
C PHE A 116 -12.35 -11.38 19.61
N VAL A 117 -12.15 -10.06 19.55
CA VAL A 117 -10.88 -9.50 19.09
C VAL A 117 -9.74 -9.78 20.06
N LEU A 118 -9.96 -9.66 21.37
CA LEU A 118 -8.94 -10.05 22.37
C LEU A 118 -8.59 -11.53 22.27
N PHE A 119 -9.57 -12.40 22.00
CA PHE A 119 -9.33 -13.82 21.76
C PHE A 119 -8.45 -14.05 20.52
N LEU A 120 -8.72 -13.37 19.41
CA LEU A 120 -7.89 -13.46 18.19
C LEU A 120 -6.47 -12.96 18.44
N VAL A 121 -6.31 -11.82 19.11
CA VAL A 121 -5.01 -11.25 19.44
C VAL A 121 -4.21 -12.17 20.36
N TYR A 122 -4.84 -12.66 21.43
CA TYR A 122 -4.22 -13.63 22.34
C TYR A 122 -3.82 -14.93 21.61
N GLY A 123 -4.72 -15.48 20.79
CA GLY A 123 -4.45 -16.68 19.99
C GLY A 123 -3.28 -16.49 19.05
N PHE A 124 -3.22 -15.35 18.35
CA PHE A 124 -2.12 -14.97 17.47
C PHE A 124 -0.77 -14.96 18.24
N PHE A 125 -0.68 -14.21 19.33
CA PHE A 125 0.58 -14.12 20.09
C PHE A 125 0.97 -15.44 20.74
N ARG A 126 0.00 -16.22 21.23
CA ARG A 126 0.24 -17.55 21.78
C ARG A 126 0.82 -18.53 20.76
N VAL A 127 0.46 -18.40 19.48
CA VAL A 127 1.00 -19.26 18.41
C VAL A 127 2.34 -18.71 17.93
N VAL A 128 2.41 -17.42 17.63
CA VAL A 128 3.56 -16.80 16.97
C VAL A 128 4.77 -16.70 17.89
N ILE A 129 4.61 -16.26 19.15
CA ILE A 129 5.76 -16.03 20.04
C ILE A 129 6.53 -17.33 20.33
N PRO A 130 5.90 -18.45 20.75
CA PRO A 130 6.64 -19.68 21.02
C PRO A 130 7.27 -20.28 19.77
N GLN A 131 6.60 -20.14 18.61
CA GLN A 131 7.13 -20.62 17.34
C GLN A 131 8.36 -19.81 16.92
N ILE A 132 8.34 -18.47 17.04
CA ILE A 132 9.52 -17.64 16.78
C ILE A 132 10.68 -18.02 17.70
N ILE A 133 10.43 -18.17 19.01
CA ILE A 133 11.46 -18.56 19.97
C ILE A 133 12.01 -19.96 19.62
N GLY A 134 11.13 -20.92 19.37
CA GLY A 134 11.50 -22.28 19.00
C GLY A 134 12.27 -22.33 17.68
N SER A 135 11.91 -21.51 16.69
CA SER A 135 12.64 -21.38 15.43
C SER A 135 14.03 -20.78 15.65
N ILE A 136 14.15 -19.71 16.45
CA ILE A 136 15.46 -19.12 16.76
C ILE A 136 16.35 -20.13 17.51
N GLN A 137 15.80 -20.82 18.51
CA GLN A 137 16.52 -21.85 19.28
C GLN A 137 16.89 -23.06 18.42
N SER A 138 16.00 -23.50 17.52
CA SER A 138 16.26 -24.59 16.59
C SER A 138 17.35 -24.21 15.59
N ILE A 139 17.29 -22.99 15.04
CA ILE A 139 18.32 -22.50 14.12
C ILE A 139 19.67 -22.43 14.83
N ALA A 140 19.73 -21.81 16.01
CA ALA A 140 20.98 -21.68 16.76
C ALA A 140 21.52 -23.05 17.22
N GLY A 141 20.65 -23.95 17.68
CA GLY A 141 21.05 -25.25 18.20
C GLY A 141 21.35 -26.32 17.14
N GLN A 142 20.68 -26.27 15.99
CA GLN A 142 20.87 -27.23 14.90
C GLN A 142 21.80 -26.70 13.80
N PHE A 143 22.27 -25.45 13.90
CA PHE A 143 23.18 -24.85 12.94
C PHE A 143 24.35 -25.77 12.56
N PRO A 144 25.07 -26.40 13.52
CA PRO A 144 26.18 -27.29 13.17
C PRO A 144 25.72 -28.48 12.31
N SER A 145 24.55 -29.03 12.61
CA SER A 145 23.97 -30.14 11.85
C SER A 145 23.47 -29.69 10.47
N TYR A 146 23.09 -28.43 10.29
CA TYR A 146 22.70 -27.88 8.99
C TYR A 146 23.91 -27.69 8.07
N VAL A 147 25.03 -27.17 8.60
CA VAL A 147 26.31 -27.11 7.86
C VAL A 147 26.72 -28.50 7.41
N LYS A 148 26.59 -29.50 8.29
CA LYS A 148 26.85 -30.89 7.95
C LYS A 148 25.92 -31.41 6.84
N ASN A 149 24.61 -31.17 6.93
CA ASN A 149 23.67 -31.62 5.90
C ASN A 149 23.92 -30.99 4.51
N VAL A 150 24.35 -29.72 4.48
CA VAL A 150 24.74 -29.05 3.22
C VAL A 150 26.02 -29.65 2.66
N SER A 151 26.99 -29.95 3.53
CA SER A 151 28.25 -30.62 3.15
C SER A 151 27.97 -32.02 2.61
N ASP A 152 27.19 -32.84 3.33
CA ASP A 152 26.77 -34.19 2.92
C ASP A 152 25.95 -34.17 1.60
N TRP A 153 25.15 -33.13 1.34
CA TRP A 153 24.42 -32.96 0.08
C TRP A 153 25.36 -32.55 -1.07
N ALA A 154 26.30 -31.65 -0.81
CA ALA A 154 27.30 -31.24 -1.78
C ALA A 154 28.19 -32.42 -2.20
N GLU A 155 28.67 -33.22 -1.25
CA GLU A 155 29.41 -34.46 -1.51
C GLU A 155 28.61 -35.42 -2.39
N LYS A 156 27.34 -35.67 -2.06
CA LYS A 156 26.48 -36.57 -2.86
C LYS A 156 26.19 -36.06 -4.27
N LEU A 157 26.10 -34.75 -4.46
CA LEU A 157 25.93 -34.14 -5.79
C LEU A 157 27.20 -34.20 -6.64
N LEU A 158 28.36 -34.22 -5.98
CA LEU A 158 29.67 -34.16 -6.61
C LEU A 158 30.34 -35.53 -6.75
N ALA A 159 29.79 -36.57 -6.12
CA ALA A 159 30.28 -37.95 -6.17
C ALA A 159 30.45 -38.52 -7.59
N ASP A 160 29.75 -37.97 -8.59
CA ASP A 160 29.90 -38.37 -10.01
C ASP A 160 31.10 -37.69 -10.72
N ASN A 161 31.82 -36.76 -10.06
CA ASN A 161 32.94 -36.00 -10.61
C ASN A 161 34.13 -35.91 -9.61
N PRO A 162 35.05 -36.88 -9.61
CA PRO A 162 36.09 -37.03 -8.58
C PRO A 162 37.14 -35.88 -8.53
N ASP A 163 37.36 -35.18 -9.64
CA ASP A 163 38.27 -34.01 -9.69
C ASP A 163 37.68 -32.77 -8.98
N ILE A 164 36.34 -32.68 -8.91
CA ILE A 164 35.63 -31.58 -8.23
C ILE A 164 35.43 -31.91 -6.76
N GLU A 165 35.23 -33.18 -6.41
CA GLU A 165 35.06 -33.66 -5.04
C GLU A 165 36.25 -33.29 -4.14
N THR A 166 37.48 -33.57 -4.58
CA THR A 166 38.71 -33.26 -3.83
C THR A 166 38.95 -31.76 -3.67
N THR A 167 38.64 -30.96 -4.70
CA THR A 167 38.73 -29.49 -4.62
C THR A 167 37.69 -28.91 -3.66
N VAL A 168 36.49 -29.51 -3.61
CA VAL A 168 35.39 -29.06 -2.75
C VAL A 168 35.57 -29.53 -1.31
N SER A 169 36.13 -30.73 -1.05
CA SER A 169 36.43 -31.17 0.32
C SER A 169 37.50 -30.29 0.97
N ASP A 170 38.57 -29.96 0.25
CA ASP A 170 39.62 -29.06 0.74
C ASP A 170 39.09 -27.63 0.98
N LEU A 171 38.16 -27.16 0.15
CA LEU A 171 37.45 -25.90 0.39
C LEU A 171 36.57 -25.97 1.64
N ILE A 172 35.79 -27.04 1.82
CA ILE A 172 34.89 -27.21 2.98
C ILE A 172 35.70 -27.26 4.27
N ASP A 173 36.80 -28.02 4.31
CA ASP A 173 37.65 -28.13 5.50
C ASP A 173 38.33 -26.79 5.82
N HIS A 174 38.85 -26.09 4.80
CA HIS A 174 39.51 -24.79 5.00
C HIS A 174 38.52 -23.70 5.45
N TYR A 175 37.30 -23.70 4.93
CA TYR A 175 36.25 -22.75 5.31
C TYR A 175 35.46 -23.20 6.54
N SER A 176 35.54 -24.46 7.00
CA SER A 176 34.82 -24.93 8.20
C SER A 176 35.28 -24.20 9.46
N THR A 177 36.59 -23.95 9.58
CA THR A 177 37.19 -23.29 10.74
C THR A 177 36.90 -21.78 10.70
N ASP A 178 36.89 -21.18 9.52
CA ASP A 178 36.50 -19.77 9.33
C ASP A 178 35.00 -19.57 9.53
N LEU A 179 34.17 -20.54 9.13
CA LEU A 179 32.73 -20.56 9.38
C LEU A 179 32.45 -20.74 10.87
N GLU A 180 33.15 -21.64 11.56
CA GLU A 180 33.02 -21.81 13.01
C GLU A 180 33.44 -20.54 13.77
N ASN A 181 34.53 -19.90 13.35
CA ASN A 181 34.96 -18.62 13.90
C ASN A 181 33.96 -17.49 13.60
N PHE A 182 33.42 -17.41 12.38
CA PHE A 182 32.38 -16.47 12.01
C PHE A 182 31.10 -16.70 12.83
N LEU A 183 30.74 -17.96 13.08
CA LEU A 183 29.57 -18.29 13.87
C LEU A 183 29.74 -17.88 15.33
N ASN A 184 30.83 -18.29 15.96
CA ASN A 184 31.05 -18.05 17.37
C ASN A 184 31.40 -16.59 17.68
N LYS A 185 32.13 -15.90 16.79
CA LYS A 185 32.58 -14.52 17.04
C LYS A 185 31.70 -13.44 16.40
N THR A 186 30.93 -13.77 15.36
CA THR A 186 30.07 -12.79 14.65
C THR A 186 28.58 -13.12 14.82
N MET A 187 28.14 -14.35 14.54
CA MET A 187 26.71 -14.71 14.62
C MET A 187 26.21 -14.83 16.06
N MET A 188 26.91 -15.51 16.97
CA MET A 188 26.44 -15.69 18.36
C MET A 188 26.28 -14.37 19.12
N PRO A 189 27.20 -13.38 19.01
CA PRO A 189 26.98 -12.05 19.56
C PRO A 189 25.83 -11.31 18.90
N GLN A 190 25.61 -11.47 17.58
CA GLN A 190 24.46 -10.90 16.88
C GLN A 190 23.14 -11.55 17.30
N ILE A 191 23.10 -12.87 17.51
CA ILE A 191 21.95 -13.59 18.06
C ILE A 191 21.66 -13.08 19.47
N ASN A 192 22.68 -12.93 20.32
CA ASN A 192 22.52 -12.34 21.64
C ASN A 192 22.07 -10.87 21.57
N ALA A 193 22.52 -10.11 20.57
CA ALA A 193 22.06 -8.74 20.31
C ALA A 193 20.61 -8.71 19.80
N ILE A 194 20.19 -9.67 18.97
CA ILE A 194 18.80 -9.86 18.53
C ILE A 194 17.95 -10.24 19.73
N VAL A 195 18.39 -11.18 20.57
CA VAL A 195 17.69 -11.55 21.81
C VAL A 195 17.57 -10.35 22.75
N LYS A 196 18.65 -9.58 22.98
CA LYS A 196 18.59 -8.32 23.74
C LYS A 196 17.67 -7.30 23.09
N THR A 197 17.68 -7.18 21.77
CA THR A 197 16.80 -6.27 21.03
C THR A 197 15.36 -6.70 21.15
N VAL A 198 15.06 -8.00 21.08
CA VAL A 198 13.73 -8.59 21.31
C VAL A 198 13.31 -8.34 22.76
N SER A 199 14.19 -8.54 23.74
CA SER A 199 13.92 -8.24 25.15
C SER A 199 13.67 -6.75 25.42
N LEU A 200 14.46 -5.85 24.84
CA LEU A 200 14.21 -4.40 24.90
C LEU A 200 12.94 -4.04 24.12
N SER A 201 12.63 -4.76 23.05
CA SER A 201 11.37 -4.64 22.31
C SER A 201 10.19 -5.19 23.10
N MET A 202 10.37 -5.98 24.16
CA MET A 202 9.28 -6.33 25.07
C MET A 202 8.81 -5.09 25.86
N LEU A 203 9.69 -4.13 26.15
CA LEU A 203 9.29 -2.86 26.77
C LEU A 203 8.52 -1.97 25.80
N SER A 204 8.93 -1.91 24.52
CA SER A 204 8.15 -1.20 23.50
C SER A 204 6.83 -1.90 23.19
N PHE A 205 6.81 -3.24 23.23
CA PHE A 205 5.60 -4.05 23.14
C PHE A 205 4.65 -3.78 24.31
N ALA A 206 5.16 -3.72 25.55
CA ALA A 206 4.34 -3.36 26.71
C ALA A 206 3.71 -1.96 26.55
N LYS A 207 4.46 -0.98 26.03
CA LYS A 207 3.92 0.34 25.67
C LYS A 207 2.86 0.25 24.56
N ALA A 208 3.08 -0.55 23.52
CA ALA A 208 2.12 -0.75 22.45
C ALA A 208 0.83 -1.42 22.94
N VAL A 209 0.95 -2.43 23.81
CA VAL A 209 -0.19 -3.07 24.48
C VAL A 209 -0.92 -2.07 25.37
N TRP A 210 -0.21 -1.22 26.10
CA TRP A 210 -0.82 -0.17 26.91
C TRP A 210 -1.60 0.84 26.05
N ASN A 211 -1.02 1.30 24.95
CA ASN A 211 -1.71 2.18 23.99
C ASN A 211 -2.92 1.50 23.36
N LEU A 212 -2.80 0.21 23.02
CA LEU A 212 -3.92 -0.60 22.52
C LEU A 212 -5.05 -0.68 23.55
N VAL A 213 -4.74 -0.89 24.83
CA VAL A 213 -5.73 -0.92 25.92
C VAL A 213 -6.44 0.43 26.04
N ILE A 214 -5.70 1.54 26.01
CA ILE A 214 -6.30 2.89 26.03
C ILE A 214 -7.19 3.08 24.79
N GLY A 215 -6.69 2.74 23.61
CA GLY A 215 -7.45 2.80 22.36
C GLY A 215 -8.72 1.97 22.41
N LEU A 216 -8.67 0.76 22.98
CA LEU A 216 -9.84 -0.10 23.21
C LEU A 216 -10.84 0.52 24.19
N ILE A 217 -10.37 1.14 25.27
CA ILE A 217 -11.26 1.86 26.20
C ILE A 217 -11.97 3.00 25.46
N ILE A 218 -11.23 3.80 24.70
CA ILE A 218 -11.79 4.91 23.92
C ILE A 218 -12.77 4.37 22.86
N SER A 219 -12.44 3.27 22.21
CA SER A 219 -13.29 2.69 21.17
C SER A 219 -14.64 2.22 21.72
N ILE A 220 -14.68 1.68 22.95
CA ILE A 220 -15.93 1.33 23.65
C ILE A 220 -16.82 2.56 23.79
N TYR A 221 -16.28 3.70 24.27
CA TYR A 221 -17.06 4.93 24.43
C TYR A 221 -17.56 5.48 23.09
N LEU A 222 -16.71 5.44 22.06
CA LEU A 222 -17.07 5.86 20.70
C LEU A 222 -18.17 4.98 20.09
N LEU A 223 -18.07 3.66 20.23
CA LEU A 223 -19.07 2.70 19.74
C LEU A 223 -20.40 2.82 20.49
N ALA A 224 -20.34 3.01 21.82
CA ALA A 224 -21.53 3.19 22.64
C ALA A 224 -22.28 4.50 22.32
N SER A 225 -21.57 5.53 21.87
CA SER A 225 -22.13 6.85 21.54
C SER A 225 -22.16 7.16 20.04
N LYS A 226 -21.91 6.16 19.18
CA LYS A 226 -21.80 6.32 17.72
C LYS A 226 -22.97 7.10 17.12
N GLU A 227 -24.21 6.73 17.44
CA GLU A 227 -25.41 7.37 16.87
C GLU A 227 -25.50 8.84 17.28
N ARG A 228 -25.06 9.15 18.51
CA ARG A 228 -25.04 10.52 19.02
C ARG A 228 -24.00 11.35 18.28
N PHE A 229 -22.77 10.85 18.13
CA PHE A 229 -21.71 11.55 17.41
C PHE A 229 -22.07 11.78 15.93
N VAL A 230 -22.62 10.77 15.25
CA VAL A 230 -23.10 10.92 13.86
C VAL A 230 -24.22 11.96 13.78
N SER A 231 -25.15 11.97 14.73
CA SER A 231 -26.25 12.94 14.75
C SER A 231 -25.78 14.36 15.05
N GLN A 232 -24.80 14.53 15.96
CA GLN A 232 -24.17 15.81 16.26
C GLN A 232 -23.37 16.34 15.06
N GLY A 233 -22.62 15.48 14.37
CA GLY A 233 -21.91 15.84 13.14
C GLY A 233 -22.87 16.31 12.05
N LYS A 234 -24.00 15.61 11.84
CA LYS A 234 -25.07 16.06 10.92
C LYS A 234 -25.60 17.44 11.32
N LYS A 235 -25.91 17.67 12.60
CA LYS A 235 -26.37 18.97 13.09
C LYS A 235 -25.35 20.09 12.83
N LEU A 236 -24.07 19.81 13.05
CA LEU A 236 -22.98 20.74 12.81
C LEU A 236 -22.92 21.12 11.31
N LEU A 237 -22.97 20.13 10.42
CA LEU A 237 -22.91 20.36 8.98
C LEU A 237 -24.05 21.27 8.49
N TYR A 238 -25.30 21.00 8.89
CA TYR A 238 -26.44 21.84 8.51
C TYR A 238 -26.50 23.19 9.23
N ALA A 239 -25.72 23.40 10.30
CA ALA A 239 -25.62 24.68 10.98
C ALA A 239 -24.59 25.62 10.32
N PHE A 240 -23.49 25.08 9.82
CA PHE A 240 -22.39 25.87 9.24
C PHE A 240 -22.48 26.02 7.71
N TRP A 241 -23.15 25.09 7.01
CA TRP A 241 -23.28 25.10 5.55
C TRP A 241 -24.73 25.15 5.09
N ASP A 242 -24.96 25.62 3.86
CA ASP A 242 -26.27 25.53 3.22
C ASP A 242 -26.65 24.06 2.99
N THR A 243 -27.95 23.81 2.81
CA THR A 243 -28.48 22.45 2.66
C THR A 243 -27.85 21.70 1.49
N ARG A 244 -27.52 22.41 0.40
CA ARG A 244 -26.86 21.82 -0.77
C ARG A 244 -25.42 21.38 -0.46
N GLN A 245 -24.59 22.24 0.13
CA GLN A 245 -23.21 21.89 0.47
C GLN A 245 -23.15 20.85 1.58
N ALA A 246 -24.01 20.97 2.60
CA ALA A 246 -24.11 19.98 3.67
C ALA A 246 -24.46 18.57 3.13
N ASN A 247 -25.37 18.48 2.16
CA ASN A 247 -25.69 17.22 1.49
C ASN A 247 -24.51 16.67 0.69
N VAL A 248 -23.77 17.53 -0.03
CA VAL A 248 -22.55 17.12 -0.74
C VAL A 248 -21.51 16.56 0.22
N ILE A 249 -21.23 17.26 1.32
CA ILE A 249 -20.27 16.81 2.34
C ILE A 249 -20.71 15.47 2.93
N MET A 250 -22.02 15.30 3.18
CA MET A 250 -22.58 14.03 3.66
C MET A 250 -22.34 12.87 2.68
N GLU A 251 -22.54 13.12 1.38
CA GLU A 251 -22.28 12.14 0.33
C GLU A 251 -20.79 11.79 0.26
N ASP A 252 -19.90 12.75 0.47
CA ASP A 252 -18.45 12.53 0.46
C ASP A 252 -18.02 11.72 1.69
N PHE A 253 -18.56 11.99 2.89
CA PHE A 253 -18.32 11.14 4.07
C PHE A 253 -18.81 9.70 3.88
N ARG A 254 -19.96 9.50 3.23
CA ARG A 254 -20.46 8.15 2.92
C ARG A 254 -19.56 7.44 1.91
N LEU A 255 -19.06 8.17 0.91
CA LEU A 255 -18.10 7.65 -0.05
C LEU A 255 -16.83 7.18 0.70
N ILE A 256 -16.26 8.05 1.54
CA ILE A 256 -15.09 7.73 2.37
C ILE A 256 -15.33 6.47 3.19
N ASP A 257 -16.43 6.42 3.96
CA ASP A 257 -16.77 5.28 4.81
C ASP A 257 -16.90 3.98 3.99
N SER A 258 -17.58 4.04 2.83
CA SER A 258 -17.76 2.88 1.97
C SER A 258 -16.45 2.40 1.31
N THR A 259 -15.59 3.32 0.86
CA THR A 259 -14.30 2.99 0.22
C THR A 259 -13.33 2.40 1.23
N PHE A 260 -13.15 3.04 2.39
CA PHE A 260 -12.32 2.49 3.45
C PHE A 260 -12.89 1.17 3.97
N GLY A 261 -14.20 1.15 4.27
CA GLY A 261 -14.87 0.01 4.89
C GLY A 261 -14.83 -1.23 4.01
N GLY A 262 -15.15 -1.05 2.72
CA GLY A 262 -15.08 -2.12 1.72
C GLY A 262 -13.67 -2.63 1.51
N PHE A 263 -12.68 -1.73 1.38
CA PHE A 263 -11.29 -2.12 1.17
C PHE A 263 -10.70 -2.87 2.37
N ILE A 264 -10.81 -2.31 3.58
CA ILE A 264 -10.21 -2.90 4.79
C ILE A 264 -10.90 -4.20 5.16
N SER A 265 -12.23 -4.24 5.15
CA SER A 265 -12.97 -5.48 5.46
C SER A 265 -12.70 -6.55 4.40
N GLY A 266 -12.64 -6.15 3.12
CA GLY A 266 -12.25 -7.03 2.02
C GLY A 266 -10.86 -7.61 2.23
N LYS A 267 -9.86 -6.77 2.55
CA LYS A 267 -8.48 -7.23 2.79
C LYS A 267 -8.33 -8.11 4.02
N ILE A 268 -9.09 -7.88 5.08
CA ILE A 268 -9.10 -8.77 6.26
C ILE A 268 -9.68 -10.14 5.90
N LEU A 269 -10.80 -10.18 5.19
CA LEU A 269 -11.42 -11.43 4.75
C LEU A 269 -10.50 -12.20 3.78
N ASP A 270 -9.93 -11.49 2.81
CA ASP A 270 -8.95 -11.99 1.86
C ASP A 270 -7.74 -12.63 2.55
N SER A 271 -7.15 -11.90 3.49
CA SER A 271 -6.03 -12.36 4.32
C SER A 271 -6.36 -13.62 5.13
N ALA A 272 -7.58 -13.70 5.67
CA ALA A 272 -8.03 -14.87 6.41
C ALA A 272 -8.18 -16.10 5.50
N ILE A 273 -8.76 -15.93 4.31
CA ILE A 273 -8.91 -17.02 3.33
C ILE A 273 -7.54 -17.51 2.87
N ILE A 274 -6.63 -16.61 2.51
CA ILE A 274 -5.27 -16.95 2.07
C ILE A 274 -4.48 -17.64 3.19
N GLY A 275 -4.59 -17.16 4.44
CA GLY A 275 -3.98 -17.81 5.60
C GLY A 275 -4.48 -19.24 5.79
N VAL A 276 -5.79 -19.47 5.75
CA VAL A 276 -6.38 -20.82 5.87
C VAL A 276 -5.97 -21.72 4.71
N LEU A 277 -6.01 -21.22 3.47
CA LEU A 277 -5.64 -22.00 2.30
C LEU A 277 -4.15 -22.38 2.33
N CYS A 278 -3.28 -21.44 2.73
CA CYS A 278 -1.87 -21.69 2.97
C CYS A 278 -1.68 -22.78 4.03
N PHE A 279 -2.38 -22.70 5.16
CA PHE A 279 -2.31 -23.70 6.23
C PHE A 279 -2.66 -25.10 5.74
N VAL A 280 -3.76 -25.24 5.00
CA VAL A 280 -4.23 -26.53 4.47
C VAL A 280 -3.19 -27.13 3.52
N VAL A 281 -2.71 -26.37 2.54
CA VAL A 281 -1.78 -26.90 1.53
C VAL A 281 -0.42 -27.24 2.14
N VAL A 282 0.16 -26.34 2.94
CA VAL A 282 1.47 -26.54 3.59
C VAL A 282 1.42 -27.73 4.56
N SER A 283 0.29 -27.96 5.23
CA SER A 283 0.06 -29.14 6.07
C SER A 283 -0.01 -30.43 5.26
N ILE A 284 -0.70 -30.44 4.11
CA ILE A 284 -0.78 -31.60 3.20
C ILE A 284 0.61 -31.93 2.64
N MET A 285 1.41 -30.92 2.30
CA MET A 285 2.78 -31.07 1.84
C MET A 285 3.76 -31.51 2.95
N LYS A 286 3.29 -31.62 4.20
CA LYS A 286 4.09 -31.98 5.39
C LYS A 286 5.33 -31.10 5.55
N MET A 287 5.19 -29.81 5.24
CA MET A 287 6.26 -28.83 5.43
C MET A 287 6.47 -28.53 6.92
N PRO A 288 7.68 -28.12 7.33
CA PRO A 288 7.95 -27.72 8.70
C PRO A 288 7.20 -26.43 9.04
N TYR A 289 6.78 -26.30 10.30
CA TYR A 289 6.13 -25.09 10.84
C TYR A 289 4.87 -24.61 10.07
N PRO A 290 3.93 -25.50 9.68
CA PRO A 290 2.81 -25.14 8.80
C PRO A 290 1.94 -24.01 9.36
N MET A 291 1.67 -24.06 10.67
CA MET A 291 0.88 -23.04 11.37
C MET A 291 1.57 -21.67 11.40
N LEU A 292 2.87 -21.63 11.69
CA LEU A 292 3.64 -20.38 11.73
C LEU A 292 3.66 -19.74 10.34
N ILE A 293 3.99 -20.55 9.32
CA ILE A 293 4.06 -20.11 7.92
C ILE A 293 2.72 -19.52 7.47
N SER A 294 1.62 -20.25 7.71
CA SER A 294 0.30 -19.80 7.28
C SER A 294 -0.16 -18.52 7.98
N VAL A 295 0.22 -18.33 9.25
CA VAL A 295 -0.10 -17.11 10.00
C VAL A 295 0.71 -15.94 9.48
N ILE A 296 2.01 -16.12 9.22
CA ILE A 296 2.86 -15.08 8.64
C ILE A 296 2.31 -14.67 7.28
N VAL A 297 2.07 -15.63 6.37
CA VAL A 297 1.56 -15.37 5.02
C VAL A 297 0.17 -14.72 5.07
N GLY A 298 -0.74 -15.20 5.92
CA GLY A 298 -2.07 -14.62 6.09
C GLY A 298 -2.02 -13.19 6.60
N VAL A 299 -1.23 -12.90 7.65
CA VAL A 299 -1.11 -11.55 8.20
C VAL A 299 -0.43 -10.59 7.25
N THR A 300 0.64 -11.01 6.56
CA THR A 300 1.32 -10.13 5.61
C THR A 300 0.46 -9.85 4.38
N ASN A 301 -0.48 -10.73 4.01
CA ASN A 301 -1.41 -10.52 2.88
C ASN A 301 -2.31 -9.29 3.03
N ILE A 302 -2.41 -8.72 4.23
CA ILE A 302 -3.12 -7.45 4.45
C ILE A 302 -2.46 -6.29 3.69
N ILE A 303 -1.14 -6.38 3.43
CA ILE A 303 -0.37 -5.40 2.67
C ILE A 303 -0.53 -5.73 1.17
N PRO A 304 -1.19 -4.87 0.38
CA PRO A 304 -1.37 -5.12 -1.04
C PRO A 304 -0.04 -5.19 -1.78
N PHE A 305 0.08 -6.09 -2.76
CA PHE A 305 1.24 -6.31 -3.64
C PHE A 305 2.52 -6.83 -2.95
N PHE A 306 2.90 -6.27 -1.79
CA PHE A 306 4.13 -6.60 -1.08
C PHE A 306 3.96 -7.65 0.01
N GLY A 307 2.75 -7.80 0.56
CA GLY A 307 2.43 -8.81 1.59
C GLY A 307 2.95 -10.22 1.29
N PRO A 308 2.80 -10.70 0.05
CA PRO A 308 3.32 -12.01 -0.35
C PRO A 308 4.84 -12.12 -0.21
N PHE A 309 5.58 -11.12 -0.66
CA PHE A 309 7.04 -11.13 -0.61
C PHE A 309 7.55 -10.98 0.82
N ILE A 310 6.93 -10.08 1.60
CA ILE A 310 7.30 -9.86 3.01
C ILE A 310 7.09 -11.14 3.84
N GLY A 311 6.01 -11.88 3.60
CA GLY A 311 5.74 -13.14 4.31
C GLY A 311 6.53 -14.33 3.77
N ALA A 312 6.73 -14.40 2.45
CA ALA A 312 7.41 -15.54 1.83
C ALA A 312 8.90 -15.61 2.18
N VAL A 313 9.60 -14.48 2.28
CA VAL A 313 11.04 -14.44 2.58
C VAL A 313 11.39 -15.14 3.90
N PRO A 314 10.84 -14.74 5.07
CA PRO A 314 11.16 -15.41 6.33
C PRO A 314 10.70 -16.87 6.34
N CYS A 315 9.55 -17.18 5.75
CA CYS A 315 9.06 -18.57 5.66
C CYS A 315 9.96 -19.45 4.80
N ALA A 316 10.41 -18.95 3.63
CA ALA A 316 11.32 -19.66 2.75
C ALA A 316 12.67 -19.87 3.44
N LEU A 317 13.21 -18.86 4.14
CA LEU A 317 14.43 -19.02 4.94
C LEU A 317 14.25 -20.09 6.02
N LEU A 318 13.14 -20.08 6.78
CA LEU A 318 12.86 -21.09 7.79
C LEU A 318 12.83 -22.51 7.22
N ILE A 319 12.17 -22.71 6.07
CA ILE A 319 12.09 -24.02 5.43
C ILE A 319 13.44 -24.40 4.82
N LEU A 320 14.15 -23.46 4.20
CA LEU A 320 15.47 -23.67 3.58
C LEU A 320 16.46 -24.25 4.58
N MET A 321 16.46 -23.74 5.81
CA MET A 321 17.34 -24.19 6.88
C MET A 321 17.06 -25.63 7.30
N VAL A 322 15.83 -26.13 7.14
CA VAL A 322 15.44 -27.49 7.51
C VAL A 322 15.57 -28.45 6.33
N ASN A 323 15.03 -28.08 5.18
CA ASN A 323 15.00 -28.90 3.98
C ASN A 323 14.98 -28.01 2.71
N PRO A 324 16.11 -27.90 1.99
CA PRO A 324 16.21 -27.07 0.78
C PRO A 324 15.22 -27.43 -0.33
N MET A 325 14.93 -28.72 -0.51
CA MET A 325 13.97 -29.16 -1.54
C MET A 325 12.53 -28.78 -1.19
N GLN A 326 12.15 -28.85 0.08
CA GLN A 326 10.84 -28.36 0.52
C GLN A 326 10.73 -26.84 0.41
N CYS A 327 11.83 -26.10 0.58
CA CYS A 327 11.84 -24.65 0.35
C CYS A 327 11.53 -24.31 -1.11
N LEU A 328 12.14 -25.04 -2.05
CA LEU A 328 11.84 -24.87 -3.47
C LEU A 328 10.35 -25.11 -3.76
N TYR A 329 9.78 -26.20 -3.23
CA TYR A 329 8.35 -26.48 -3.36
C TYR A 329 7.46 -25.41 -2.72
N PHE A 330 7.87 -24.86 -1.57
CA PHE A 330 7.17 -23.76 -0.92
C PHE A 330 7.19 -22.48 -1.76
N ILE A 331 8.32 -22.11 -2.34
CA ILE A 331 8.44 -20.92 -3.20
C ILE A 331 7.53 -21.06 -4.42
N ILE A 332 7.54 -22.22 -5.08
CA ILE A 332 6.65 -22.51 -6.22
C ILE A 332 5.18 -22.44 -5.78
N PHE A 333 4.84 -23.06 -4.65
CA PHE A 333 3.49 -23.04 -4.11
C PHE A 333 3.03 -21.61 -3.79
N ILE A 334 3.83 -20.82 -3.07
CA ILE A 334 3.50 -19.43 -2.76
C ILE A 334 3.32 -18.63 -4.03
N TRP A 335 4.19 -18.79 -5.03
CA TRP A 335 4.02 -18.09 -6.29
C TRP A 335 2.67 -18.41 -6.95
N ILE A 336 2.26 -19.69 -6.99
CA ILE A 336 0.94 -20.11 -7.49
C ILE A 336 -0.20 -19.55 -6.64
N LEU A 337 -0.09 -19.65 -5.31
CA LEU A 337 -1.08 -19.13 -4.37
C LEU A 337 -1.32 -17.63 -4.60
N GLN A 338 -0.26 -16.89 -4.90
CA GLN A 338 -0.31 -15.46 -5.11
C GLN A 338 -0.82 -15.08 -6.49
N GLN A 339 -0.60 -15.91 -7.51
CA GLN A 339 -1.31 -15.78 -8.77
C GLN A 339 -2.81 -16.04 -8.61
N PHE A 340 -3.20 -17.01 -7.78
CA PHE A 340 -4.61 -17.24 -7.47
C PHE A 340 -5.21 -16.04 -6.71
N ASP A 341 -4.49 -15.51 -5.71
CA ASP A 341 -4.93 -14.34 -4.95
C ASP A 341 -5.13 -13.13 -5.86
N GLY A 342 -4.07 -12.72 -6.58
CA GLY A 342 -4.08 -11.51 -7.39
C GLY A 342 -5.06 -11.55 -8.57
N ASN A 343 -5.27 -12.72 -9.18
CA ASN A 343 -6.07 -12.82 -10.42
C ASN A 343 -7.53 -13.27 -10.18
N PHE A 344 -7.81 -14.00 -9.10
CA PHE A 344 -9.13 -14.57 -8.86
C PHE A 344 -9.73 -14.12 -7.53
N LEU A 345 -9.04 -14.32 -6.41
CA LEU A 345 -9.61 -14.09 -5.09
C LEU A 345 -9.74 -12.59 -4.79
N GLY A 346 -8.66 -11.84 -4.97
CA GLY A 346 -8.60 -10.39 -4.79
C GLY A 346 -9.69 -9.65 -5.56
N PRO A 347 -9.82 -9.82 -6.89
CA PRO A 347 -10.90 -9.20 -7.67
C PRO A 347 -12.29 -9.64 -7.23
N LYS A 348 -12.48 -10.89 -6.76
CA LYS A 348 -13.78 -11.38 -6.31
C LYS A 348 -14.21 -10.82 -4.95
N ILE A 349 -13.25 -10.53 -4.06
CA ILE A 349 -13.52 -9.98 -2.73
C ILE A 349 -13.55 -8.44 -2.77
N LEU A 350 -12.55 -7.81 -3.41
CA LEU A 350 -12.45 -6.36 -3.47
C LEU A 350 -13.28 -5.77 -4.62
N GLY A 351 -13.58 -6.49 -5.69
CA GLY A 351 -14.38 -5.99 -6.82
C GLY A 351 -13.93 -4.63 -7.34
N ASP A 352 -14.90 -3.78 -7.68
CA ASP A 352 -14.67 -2.37 -8.06
C ASP A 352 -14.55 -1.42 -6.85
N SER A 353 -14.33 -1.93 -5.62
CA SER A 353 -14.46 -1.13 -4.38
C SER A 353 -13.52 0.08 -4.31
N THR A 354 -12.43 0.08 -5.08
CA THR A 354 -11.50 1.23 -5.16
C THR A 354 -11.59 2.00 -6.47
N GLY A 355 -12.09 1.40 -7.56
CA GLY A 355 -12.14 2.02 -8.89
C GLY A 355 -10.78 2.50 -9.43
N LEU A 356 -9.68 2.03 -8.84
CA LEU A 356 -8.31 2.40 -9.21
C LEU A 356 -7.74 1.40 -10.21
N SER A 357 -6.96 1.89 -11.17
CA SER A 357 -6.12 1.03 -12.01
C SER A 357 -4.93 0.50 -11.22
N GLY A 358 -4.31 -0.59 -11.69
CA GLY A 358 -3.12 -1.18 -11.05
C GLY A 358 -1.98 -0.17 -10.86
N PHE A 359 -1.80 0.76 -11.82
CA PHE A 359 -0.84 1.86 -11.69
C PHE A 359 -1.11 2.72 -10.45
N TRP A 360 -2.35 3.16 -10.23
CA TRP A 360 -2.70 4.02 -9.10
C TRP A 360 -2.56 3.32 -7.75
N ILE A 361 -2.76 2.00 -7.72
CA ILE A 361 -2.52 1.18 -6.51
C ILE A 361 -1.03 1.18 -6.16
N ILE A 362 -0.14 0.88 -7.12
CA ILE A 362 1.32 0.86 -6.90
C ILE A 362 1.82 2.27 -6.54
N PHE A 363 1.36 3.29 -7.26
CA PHE A 363 1.69 4.69 -6.98
C PHE A 363 1.35 5.07 -5.55
N SER A 364 0.14 4.73 -5.12
CA SER A 364 -0.33 5.00 -3.76
C SER A 364 0.54 4.31 -2.71
N ILE A 365 0.78 3.01 -2.85
CA ILE A 365 1.61 2.26 -1.90
C ILE A 365 3.02 2.87 -1.81
N THR A 366 3.61 3.25 -2.94
CA THR A 366 4.95 3.85 -2.99
C THR A 366 5.01 5.16 -2.22
N ILE A 367 4.06 6.07 -2.43
CA ILE A 367 4.04 7.37 -1.73
C ILE A 367 3.77 7.19 -0.24
N PHE A 368 2.70 6.47 0.11
CA PHE A 368 2.28 6.39 1.50
C PHE A 368 3.22 5.51 2.35
N SER A 369 3.89 4.52 1.73
CA SER A 369 4.96 3.79 2.42
C SER A 369 6.15 4.67 2.79
N GLY A 370 6.55 5.60 1.91
CA GLY A 370 7.59 6.58 2.23
C GLY A 370 7.20 7.57 3.33
N LEU A 371 5.90 7.90 3.43
CA LEU A 371 5.39 8.86 4.42
C LEU A 371 5.13 8.25 5.81
N MET A 372 4.56 7.04 5.85
CA MET A 372 4.04 6.43 7.08
C MET A 372 4.54 4.99 7.31
N GLY A 373 5.41 4.46 6.45
CA GLY A 373 5.89 3.08 6.54
C GLY A 373 4.79 2.05 6.30
N VAL A 374 4.78 0.97 7.09
CA VAL A 374 3.83 -0.14 6.95
C VAL A 374 2.36 0.30 7.05
N PRO A 375 1.93 1.15 8.02
CA PRO A 375 0.58 1.71 8.04
C PRO A 375 0.21 2.41 6.72
N GLY A 376 1.16 3.11 6.11
CA GLY A 376 0.97 3.78 4.82
C GLY A 376 0.78 2.81 3.65
N MET A 377 1.39 1.63 3.68
CA MET A 377 1.14 0.60 2.66
C MET A 377 -0.29 0.04 2.71
N ILE A 378 -0.84 -0.10 3.92
CA ILE A 378 -2.20 -0.64 4.13
C ILE A 378 -3.25 0.43 3.83
N LEU A 379 -3.06 1.65 4.36
CA LEU A 379 -4.05 2.73 4.26
C LEU A 379 -3.88 3.58 3.01
N GLY A 380 -2.73 3.53 2.34
CA GLY A 380 -2.45 4.36 1.17
C GLY A 380 -3.48 4.12 0.07
N VAL A 381 -3.75 2.86 -0.27
CA VAL A 381 -4.69 2.52 -1.35
C VAL A 381 -6.08 3.14 -1.12
N PRO A 382 -6.76 2.95 0.02
CA PRO A 382 -8.07 3.57 0.25
C PRO A 382 -8.01 5.09 0.38
N ILE A 383 -6.94 5.67 0.97
CA ILE A 383 -6.75 7.13 1.01
C ILE A 383 -6.71 7.69 -0.42
N PHE A 384 -5.91 7.07 -1.29
CA PHE A 384 -5.77 7.51 -2.67
C PHE A 384 -7.04 7.26 -3.49
N ALA A 385 -7.75 6.15 -3.23
CA ALA A 385 -9.04 5.88 -3.86
C ALA A 385 -10.07 6.97 -3.54
N VAL A 386 -10.14 7.41 -2.27
CA VAL A 386 -10.99 8.54 -1.86
C VAL A 386 -10.56 9.81 -2.58
N PHE A 387 -9.28 10.15 -2.56
CA PHE A 387 -8.77 11.35 -3.22
C PHE A 387 -9.11 11.36 -4.72
N TYR A 388 -8.86 10.25 -5.41
CA TYR A 388 -9.19 10.06 -6.81
C TYR A 388 -10.69 10.19 -7.08
N ALA A 389 -11.53 9.57 -6.24
CA ALA A 389 -12.99 9.63 -6.39
C ALA A 389 -13.55 11.04 -6.14
N LEU A 390 -13.00 11.79 -5.18
CA LEU A 390 -13.37 13.18 -4.92
C LEU A 390 -12.99 14.09 -6.10
N ILE A 391 -11.78 13.92 -6.66
CA ILE A 391 -11.35 14.66 -7.86
C ILE A 391 -12.28 14.33 -9.04
N LYS A 392 -12.53 13.04 -9.29
CA LYS A 392 -13.43 12.61 -10.37
C LYS A 392 -14.82 13.24 -10.22
N ARG A 393 -15.39 13.23 -9.01
CA ARG A 393 -16.67 13.90 -8.71
C ARG A 393 -16.62 15.40 -8.99
N TYR A 394 -15.56 16.07 -8.57
CA TYR A 394 -15.40 17.51 -8.78
C TYR A 394 -15.31 17.85 -10.27
N VAL A 395 -14.49 17.12 -11.04
CA VAL A 395 -14.34 17.28 -12.48
C VAL A 395 -15.68 17.06 -13.19
N ASN A 396 -16.36 15.95 -12.92
CA ASN A 396 -17.65 15.63 -13.55
C ASN A 396 -18.71 16.70 -13.25
N ARG A 397 -18.81 17.16 -11.99
CA ARG A 397 -19.71 18.27 -11.63
C ARG A 397 -19.34 19.57 -12.34
N SER A 398 -18.05 19.85 -12.52
CA SER A 398 -17.61 21.04 -13.25
C SER A 398 -17.93 20.96 -14.74
N LEU A 399 -17.85 19.77 -15.36
CA LEU A 399 -18.22 19.55 -16.76
C LEU A 399 -19.73 19.68 -16.96
N GLN A 400 -20.53 19.07 -16.09
CA GLN A 400 -21.99 19.18 -16.11
C GLN A 400 -22.48 20.63 -15.97
N LYS A 401 -21.85 21.42 -15.09
CA LYS A 401 -22.14 22.88 -14.96
C LYS A 401 -21.85 23.66 -16.24
N LYS A 402 -20.92 23.18 -17.07
CA LYS A 402 -20.58 23.77 -18.36
C LYS A 402 -21.40 23.16 -19.52
N GLY A 403 -22.36 22.27 -19.24
CA GLY A 403 -23.15 21.57 -20.27
C GLY A 403 -22.36 20.55 -21.08
N MET A 404 -21.16 20.15 -20.62
CA MET A 404 -20.31 19.19 -21.30
C MET A 404 -20.53 17.77 -20.79
N SER A 405 -20.22 16.79 -21.64
CA SER A 405 -20.26 15.37 -21.29
C SER A 405 -19.28 15.05 -20.15
N ASP A 406 -19.68 14.14 -19.26
CA ASP A 406 -18.85 13.62 -18.17
C ASP A 406 -18.32 12.20 -18.43
N LYS A 407 -18.61 11.64 -19.61
CA LYS A 407 -18.13 10.32 -20.02
C LYS A 407 -16.72 10.42 -20.61
N THR A 408 -15.76 9.78 -19.95
CA THR A 408 -14.35 9.79 -20.38
C THR A 408 -14.14 9.26 -21.80
N GLU A 409 -14.97 8.31 -22.26
CA GLU A 409 -14.90 7.73 -23.61
C GLU A 409 -15.04 8.78 -24.72
N GLU A 410 -15.91 9.78 -24.53
CA GLU A 410 -16.15 10.85 -25.50
C GLU A 410 -14.94 11.81 -25.63
N TYR A 411 -14.04 11.82 -24.63
CA TYR A 411 -12.81 12.60 -24.65
C TYR A 411 -11.62 11.86 -25.27
N GLN A 412 -11.71 10.55 -25.50
CA GLN A 412 -10.59 9.78 -26.07
C GLN A 412 -10.30 10.17 -27.52
N THR A 413 -11.36 10.45 -28.28
CA THR A 413 -11.29 10.86 -29.70
C THR A 413 -11.40 12.38 -29.87
N LEU A 414 -11.57 13.15 -28.79
CA LEU A 414 -11.71 14.60 -28.84
C LEU A 414 -10.41 15.26 -29.30
N ASP A 415 -10.52 16.14 -30.29
CA ASP A 415 -9.44 17.06 -30.68
C ASP A 415 -9.56 18.36 -29.87
N TYR A 416 -10.69 19.05 -30.04
CA TYR A 416 -11.03 20.26 -29.28
C TYR A 416 -12.55 20.43 -29.15
N VAL A 417 -12.97 21.28 -28.21
CA VAL A 417 -14.37 21.70 -28.05
C VAL A 417 -14.58 23.02 -28.76
N ASP A 418 -15.55 23.10 -29.66
CA ASP A 418 -15.91 24.35 -30.32
C ASP A 418 -16.47 25.35 -29.29
N VAL A 419 -15.85 26.54 -29.22
CA VAL A 419 -16.19 27.58 -28.24
C VAL A 419 -17.58 28.18 -28.48
N GLN A 420 -18.06 28.20 -29.73
CA GLN A 420 -19.34 28.80 -30.09
C GLN A 420 -20.50 27.81 -29.99
N THR A 421 -20.28 26.56 -30.43
CA THR A 421 -21.33 25.54 -30.46
C THR A 421 -21.30 24.60 -29.25
N GLY A 422 -20.21 24.58 -28.47
CA GLY A 422 -20.00 23.64 -27.38
C GLY A 422 -19.86 22.19 -27.85
N SER A 423 -19.72 21.97 -29.16
CA SER A 423 -19.69 20.64 -29.77
C SER A 423 -18.29 20.01 -29.68
N PHE A 424 -18.27 18.69 -29.54
CA PHE A 424 -17.05 17.90 -29.44
C PHE A 424 -16.57 17.59 -30.85
N ILE A 425 -15.45 18.20 -31.26
CA ILE A 425 -14.85 17.93 -32.57
C ILE A 425 -13.84 16.79 -32.40
N SER A 426 -14.09 15.65 -33.05
CA SER A 426 -13.19 14.50 -33.00
C SER A 426 -11.96 14.73 -33.87
N LYS A 427 -10.84 14.12 -33.47
CA LYS A 427 -9.63 14.06 -34.30
C LYS A 427 -10.01 13.45 -35.65
N PRO A 428 -9.55 14.03 -36.78
CA PRO A 428 -9.73 13.37 -38.07
C PRO A 428 -9.16 11.96 -37.97
N GLU A 429 -9.93 10.95 -38.40
CA GLU A 429 -9.40 9.59 -38.52
C GLU A 429 -8.13 9.68 -39.36
N ASP A 430 -6.97 9.42 -38.75
CA ASP A 430 -5.79 9.05 -39.52
C ASP A 430 -6.24 7.86 -40.36
N LYS A 431 -6.37 8.06 -41.69
CA LYS A 431 -6.59 6.95 -42.61
C LYS A 431 -5.61 5.88 -42.18
N PRO A 432 -6.05 4.68 -41.80
CA PRO A 432 -5.13 3.70 -41.26
C PRO A 432 -4.06 3.53 -42.33
N ALA A 433 -2.81 3.83 -41.98
CA ALA A 433 -1.68 3.33 -42.75
C ALA A 433 -1.96 1.85 -42.88
N ARG A 434 -2.26 1.43 -44.11
CA ARG A 434 -2.87 0.17 -44.49
C ARG A 434 -2.14 -0.98 -43.79
N HIS A 435 -2.53 -1.30 -42.56
CA HIS A 435 -2.06 -2.48 -41.87
C HIS A 435 -2.75 -3.62 -42.59
N ARG A 436 -2.08 -4.10 -43.65
CA ARG A 436 -2.33 -5.40 -44.24
C ARG A 436 -2.34 -6.36 -43.06
N LYS A 437 -3.54 -6.79 -42.65
CA LYS A 437 -3.73 -8.10 -42.03
C LYS A 437 -3.23 -9.11 -43.08
N LYS A 438 -1.91 -9.36 -43.11
CA LYS A 438 -1.43 -10.64 -43.62
C LYS A 438 -1.84 -11.63 -42.54
N GLN A 439 -3.00 -12.22 -42.75
CA GLN A 439 -3.36 -13.49 -42.14
C GLN A 439 -2.18 -14.41 -42.42
N PHE A 440 -1.41 -14.74 -41.38
CA PHE A 440 -0.24 -15.59 -41.50
C PHE A 440 -0.75 -17.01 -41.76
N SER A 441 -1.01 -17.31 -43.04
CA SER A 441 -1.33 -18.65 -43.51
C SER A 441 0.00 -19.36 -43.78
N PHE A 442 0.26 -20.45 -43.06
CA PHE A 442 1.46 -21.29 -43.13
C PHE A 442 1.75 -21.87 -44.53
N ARG A 443 0.86 -21.66 -45.51
CA ARG A 443 0.94 -22.27 -46.84
C ARG A 443 1.99 -21.62 -47.76
N ASN A 444 2.42 -20.39 -47.50
CA ASN A 444 3.33 -19.66 -48.40
C ASN A 444 4.76 -19.48 -47.86
N PHE A 445 5.10 -20.08 -46.71
CA PHE A 445 6.44 -20.00 -46.13
C PHE A 445 7.54 -20.54 -47.07
N LYS A 446 7.21 -21.51 -47.93
CA LYS A 446 8.16 -22.11 -48.87
C LYS A 446 8.45 -21.23 -50.10
N GLU A 447 7.54 -20.32 -50.47
CA GLU A 447 7.77 -19.35 -51.56
C GLU A 447 8.54 -18.12 -51.05
N ASP A 448 8.22 -17.65 -49.84
CA ASP A 448 8.92 -16.52 -49.20
C ASP A 448 10.37 -16.86 -48.79
N LEU A 449 10.75 -18.14 -48.67
CA LEU A 449 12.14 -18.54 -48.41
C LEU A 449 13.04 -18.44 -49.66
N LYS A 450 12.48 -18.54 -50.86
CA LYS A 450 13.27 -18.47 -52.11
C LYS A 450 13.73 -17.05 -52.44
N THR A 451 13.09 -16.03 -51.87
CA THR A 451 13.48 -14.62 -52.02
C THR A 451 14.54 -14.18 -51.00
N PHE A 452 14.81 -14.99 -49.97
CA PHE A 452 15.76 -14.66 -48.88
C PHE A 452 17.13 -15.34 -48.97
N ILE A 453 17.36 -16.20 -49.98
CA ILE A 453 18.67 -16.79 -50.25
C ILE A 453 19.26 -16.12 -51.50
N PRO A 454 20.18 -15.16 -51.37
CA PRO A 454 20.90 -14.63 -52.52
C PRO A 454 21.84 -15.72 -53.09
N HIS A 455 21.70 -16.00 -54.39
CA HIS A 455 22.66 -16.80 -55.15
C HIS A 455 24.05 -16.12 -55.12
N PRO A 456 25.15 -16.83 -54.79
CA PRO A 456 26.48 -16.26 -54.83
C PRO A 456 27.09 -16.46 -56.22
N ALA A 457 26.85 -15.52 -57.15
CA ALA A 457 27.70 -15.28 -58.31
C ALA A 457 27.14 -14.08 -59.10
N GLU A 458 27.73 -12.88 -58.91
CA GLU A 458 27.84 -11.80 -59.94
C GLU A 458 28.39 -10.45 -59.43
N HIS A 459 28.84 -10.35 -58.17
CA HIS A 459 29.43 -9.10 -57.66
C HIS A 459 30.91 -9.22 -57.28
N VAL A 460 31.74 -9.74 -58.20
CA VAL A 460 33.21 -9.72 -58.04
C VAL A 460 33.91 -8.78 -59.05
N GLU A 461 33.30 -8.39 -60.17
CA GLU A 461 34.03 -7.60 -61.19
C GLU A 461 33.96 -6.07 -61.05
N LYS A 462 33.04 -5.50 -60.24
CA LYS A 462 32.90 -4.03 -60.16
C LYS A 462 33.72 -3.35 -59.06
N ASN A 463 34.29 -4.10 -58.11
CA ASN A 463 35.04 -3.54 -57.00
C ASN A 463 36.57 -3.53 -57.21
N ALA A 464 37.08 -4.12 -58.31
CA ALA A 464 38.50 -4.08 -58.64
C ALA A 464 38.90 -2.79 -59.41
N GLU A 465 38.00 -2.21 -60.21
CA GLU A 465 38.30 -0.97 -60.97
C GLU A 465 38.18 0.31 -60.15
N THR A 466 37.39 0.32 -59.07
CA THR A 466 37.23 1.50 -58.21
C THR A 466 38.36 1.60 -57.17
N ALA A 467 38.91 0.46 -56.72
CA ALA A 467 40.02 0.42 -55.76
C ALA A 467 41.39 0.79 -56.38
N ALA A 468 41.54 0.70 -57.71
CA ALA A 468 42.77 1.11 -58.41
C ALA A 468 42.83 2.61 -58.74
N LYS A 469 41.71 3.35 -58.67
CA LYS A 469 41.67 4.80 -58.93
C LYS A 469 41.87 5.65 -57.67
N ASP A 470 41.51 5.14 -56.50
CA ASP A 470 41.66 5.87 -55.22
C ASP A 470 43.07 5.78 -54.60
N SER A 471 43.92 4.87 -55.09
CA SER A 471 45.33 4.74 -54.66
C SER A 471 46.31 5.61 -55.46
N ALA A 472 45.94 6.08 -56.66
CA ALA A 472 46.78 6.96 -57.49
C ALA A 472 46.60 8.46 -57.19
N GLY A 473 45.56 8.85 -56.43
CA GLY A 473 45.23 10.25 -56.14
C GLY A 473 45.80 10.83 -54.84
N LYS A 474 46.49 10.02 -54.01
CA LYS A 474 46.93 10.42 -52.66
C LYS A 474 48.44 10.67 -52.48
N ASP A 475 49.26 10.44 -53.51
CA ASP A 475 50.71 10.72 -53.44
C ASP A 475 51.12 12.11 -53.97
N ASN A 476 50.22 12.89 -54.58
CA ASN A 476 50.54 14.22 -55.14
C ASN A 476 50.08 15.42 -54.30
N GLN A 477 49.73 15.23 -53.02
CA GLN A 477 49.30 16.33 -52.13
C GLN A 477 50.08 16.44 -50.81
N LYS A 478 51.25 15.80 -50.70
CA LYS A 478 52.09 15.86 -49.49
C LYS A 478 53.55 16.23 -49.73
N GLN A 479 53.82 16.98 -50.79
CA GLN A 479 55.17 17.46 -51.12
C GLN A 479 55.15 18.90 -51.70
N GLU A 480 54.37 19.80 -51.10
CA GLU A 480 54.47 21.24 -51.39
C GLU A 480 53.87 22.04 -50.23
N ASN A 481 54.63 22.17 -49.13
CA ASN A 481 54.52 23.24 -48.12
C ASN A 481 55.49 22.97 -46.98
N SER A 482 56.77 23.22 -47.23
CA SER A 482 57.77 23.43 -46.18
C SER A 482 58.97 24.18 -46.77
N GLU A 483 58.98 25.52 -46.70
CA GLU A 483 60.21 26.30 -46.50
C GLU A 483 59.90 27.64 -45.79
N PRO A 484 60.86 28.22 -45.05
CA PRO A 484 60.61 29.07 -43.88
C PRO A 484 60.92 30.57 -44.10
N SER A 485 60.42 31.41 -43.19
CA SER A 485 60.77 32.83 -43.08
C SER A 485 62.10 33.02 -42.34
N ASP A 486 62.97 33.81 -42.96
CA ASP A 486 63.98 34.73 -42.40
C ASP A 486 64.91 34.24 -41.27
N ARG A 487 66.12 33.81 -41.63
CA ARG A 487 67.37 34.62 -41.56
C ARG A 487 68.57 33.91 -42.17
#